data_AF-A0A076G9W4-F1
#
_entry.id   AF-A0A076G9W4-F1
#
_cell.length_a   1.000
_cell.length_b   1.000
_cell.length_c   1.000
_cell.angle_alpha   90.00
_cell.angle_beta   90.00
_cell.angle_gamma   90.00
#
_symmetry.space_group_name_H-M   'P 1'
#
loop_
_entity.id
_entity.type
_entity.pdbx_description
1 polymer ?
#
loop_
_entity_poly.entity_id
_entity_poly.type
_entity_poly.pdbx_seq_one_letter_code
_entity_poly.pdbx_strand_id
1 'polypeptide(L)'
;LGSVNYYKQLESDGFNVMKGALFGLPLIGGLIVLGAPGNLSKLEPTLAELRQTVDYKVTLNRVVGVAYINISEMHKALDDAINALTYMSTQWH
;
A
#
# COMPACT_ATOMS: atom_id res chain seq x y z
N LEU A 1 -17.93 22.41 18.69
CA LEU A 1 -18.27 20.96 18.80
C LEU A 1 -17.94 20.19 17.51
N GLY A 2 -18.33 20.66 16.31
CA GLY A 2 -18.01 19.97 15.04
C GLY A 2 -16.51 19.83 14.69
N SER A 3 -15.70 20.85 15.00
CA SER A 3 -14.24 20.80 14.79
C SER A 3 -13.54 19.78 15.69
N VAL A 4 -13.92 19.69 16.97
CA VAL A 4 -13.39 18.69 17.91
C VAL A 4 -13.71 17.27 17.48
N ASN A 5 -14.92 17.02 16.94
CA ASN A 5 -15.28 15.72 16.38
C ASN A 5 -14.47 15.39 15.12
N TYR A 6 -14.21 16.37 14.27
CA TYR A 6 -13.40 16.18 13.05
C TYR A 6 -11.96 15.80 13.36
N TYR A 7 -11.30 16.48 14.30
CA TYR A 7 -9.93 16.13 14.71
C TYR A 7 -9.87 14.74 15.37
N LYS A 8 -10.83 14.40 16.22
CA LYS A 8 -10.93 13.06 16.81
C LYS A 8 -11.18 11.97 15.76
N GLN A 9 -11.92 12.29 14.71
CA GLN A 9 -12.19 11.36 13.62
C GLN A 9 -10.95 11.14 12.75
N LEU A 10 -10.20 12.20 12.42
CA LEU A 10 -8.90 12.09 11.74
C LEU A 10 -7.86 11.29 12.55
N GLU A 11 -7.80 11.53 13.86
CA GLU A 11 -6.91 10.80 14.78
C GLU A 11 -7.33 9.33 14.91
N SER A 12 -8.63 9.07 15.08
CA SER A 12 -9.20 7.73 15.07
C SER A 12 -8.92 7.00 13.76
N ASP A 13 -9.20 7.63 12.62
CA ASP A 13 -8.99 7.06 11.29
C ASP A 13 -7.50 6.80 11.05
N GLY A 14 -6.62 7.69 11.52
CA GLY A 14 -5.16 7.55 11.43
C GLY A 14 -4.61 6.32 12.16
N PHE A 15 -5.14 5.97 13.34
CA PHE A 15 -4.76 4.71 14.00
C PHE A 15 -5.58 3.51 13.50
N ASN A 16 -6.81 3.73 13.03
CA ASN A 16 -7.69 2.66 12.55
C ASN A 16 -7.20 2.08 11.21
N VAL A 17 -6.54 2.88 10.36
CA VAL A 17 -5.88 2.36 9.15
C VAL A 17 -4.79 1.32 9.47
N MET A 18 -4.13 1.41 10.64
CA MET A 18 -3.14 0.41 11.06
C MET A 18 -3.75 -0.90 11.56
N LYS A 19 -5.05 -0.94 11.87
CA LYS A 19 -5.75 -2.17 12.27
C LYS A 19 -6.16 -3.04 11.08
N GLY A 20 -6.01 -2.53 9.86
CA GLY A 20 -6.31 -3.27 8.64
C GLY A 20 -5.33 -4.44 8.44
N ALA A 21 -5.87 -5.65 8.28
CA ALA A 21 -5.05 -6.79 7.87
C ALA A 21 -4.56 -6.62 6.41
N LEU A 22 -3.39 -7.18 6.11
CA LEU A 22 -2.90 -7.35 4.74
C LEU A 22 -2.83 -8.83 4.42
N PHE A 23 -3.38 -9.21 3.26
CA PHE A 23 -3.35 -10.59 2.77
C PHE A 23 -2.39 -10.73 1.59
N GLY A 24 -1.50 -11.71 1.67
CA GLY A 24 -0.65 -12.10 0.54
C GLY A 24 -1.43 -12.93 -0.46
N LEU A 25 -1.54 -12.43 -1.70
CA LEU A 25 -2.21 -13.11 -2.80
C LEU A 25 -1.16 -13.69 -3.75
N PRO A 26 -1.03 -15.02 -3.84
CA PRO A 26 -0.11 -15.64 -4.79
C PRO A 26 -0.62 -15.47 -6.23
N LEU A 27 0.29 -15.10 -7.12
CA LEU A 27 0.11 -14.99 -8.56
C LEU A 27 1.09 -15.91 -9.28
N ILE A 28 0.89 -16.08 -10.59
CA ILE A 28 1.77 -16.89 -11.43
C ILE A 28 3.18 -16.33 -11.46
N GLY A 29 4.16 -17.24 -11.48
CA GLY A 29 5.59 -16.88 -11.44
C GLY A 29 6.16 -16.69 -10.04
N GLY A 30 5.43 -17.10 -8.99
CA GLY A 30 5.88 -16.96 -7.60
C GLY A 30 5.73 -15.54 -7.03
N LEU A 31 4.98 -14.69 -7.72
CA LEU A 31 4.78 -13.30 -7.32
C LEU A 31 3.68 -13.21 -6.25
N ILE A 32 3.89 -12.36 -5.25
CA ILE A 32 2.90 -12.15 -4.16
C ILE A 32 2.54 -10.67 -4.13
N VAL A 33 1.24 -10.37 -4.22
CA VAL A 33 0.71 -9.00 -4.07
C VAL A 33 -0.05 -8.90 -2.74
N LEU A 34 0.21 -7.84 -1.97
CA LEU A 34 -0.50 -7.58 -0.73
C LEU A 34 -1.81 -6.82 -1.01
N GLY A 35 -2.92 -7.33 -0.49
CA GLY A 35 -4.24 -6.70 -0.62
C GLY A 35 -4.92 -6.49 0.73
N ALA A 36 -5.59 -5.36 0.90
CA ALA A 36 -6.46 -5.11 2.05
C ALA A 36 -7.80 -5.85 1.87
N PRO A 37 -8.34 -6.53 2.90
CA PRO A 37 -9.56 -7.34 2.79
C PRO A 37 -10.77 -6.53 2.30
N GLY A 38 -10.90 -5.27 2.74
CA GLY A 38 -11.98 -4.38 2.30
C GLY A 38 -11.96 -4.01 0.81
N ASN A 39 -10.86 -4.27 0.11
CA ASN A 39 -10.70 -3.98 -1.31
C ASN A 39 -10.66 -5.23 -2.19
N LEU A 40 -10.61 -6.44 -1.62
CA LEU A 40 -10.47 -7.68 -2.40
C LEU A 40 -11.61 -7.86 -3.40
N SER A 41 -12.85 -7.59 -3.01
CA SER A 41 -14.01 -7.68 -3.91
C SER A 41 -13.92 -6.73 -5.11
N LYS A 42 -13.30 -5.55 -4.92
CA LYS A 42 -13.08 -4.58 -6.00
C LYS A 42 -11.92 -4.98 -6.91
N LEU A 43 -10.91 -5.64 -6.34
CA LEU A 43 -9.70 -6.08 -7.05
C LEU A 43 -9.88 -7.42 -7.77
N GLU A 44 -10.90 -8.20 -7.42
CA GLU A 44 -11.09 -9.57 -7.94
C GLU A 44 -11.09 -9.67 -9.47
N PRO A 45 -11.70 -8.76 -10.25
CA PRO A 45 -11.60 -8.82 -11.72
C PRO A 45 -10.15 -8.74 -12.22
N THR A 46 -9.36 -7.81 -11.68
CA THR A 46 -7.95 -7.65 -12.02
C THR A 46 -7.10 -8.82 -11.53
N LEU A 47 -7.39 -9.33 -10.32
CA LEU A 47 -6.72 -10.51 -9.79
C LEU A 47 -6.98 -11.75 -10.65
N ALA A 48 -8.18 -11.91 -11.18
CA ALA A 48 -8.52 -13.00 -12.08
C ALA A 48 -7.69 -12.94 -13.38
N GLU A 49 -7.51 -11.76 -13.96
CA GLU A 49 -6.62 -11.57 -15.13
C GLU A 49 -5.15 -11.87 -14.81
N LEU A 50 -4.67 -11.44 -13.65
CA LEU A 50 -3.29 -11.69 -13.22
C LEU A 50 -3.00 -13.16 -12.92
N ARG A 51 -4.02 -13.93 -12.55
CA ARG A 51 -3.94 -15.39 -12.32
C ARG A 51 -3.93 -16.22 -13.60
N GLN A 52 -4.21 -15.64 -14.77
CA GLN A 52 -4.14 -16.37 -16.03
C GLN A 52 -2.70 -16.73 -16.37
N THR A 53 -2.48 -17.94 -16.88
CA THR A 53 -1.16 -18.38 -17.35
C THR A 53 -0.70 -17.52 -18.51
N VAL A 54 0.49 -16.95 -18.37
CA VAL A 54 1.12 -16.08 -19.36
C VAL A 54 2.51 -16.58 -19.70
N ASP A 55 3.05 -16.09 -20.82
CA ASP A 55 4.40 -16.39 -21.25
C ASP A 55 5.47 -15.95 -20.22
N TYR A 56 6.63 -16.59 -20.26
CA TYR A 56 7.73 -16.31 -19.35
C TYR A 56 8.23 -14.86 -19.43
N LYS A 57 8.19 -14.22 -20.60
CA LYS A 57 8.59 -12.81 -20.75
C LYS A 57 7.65 -11.88 -19.99
N VAL A 58 6.34 -12.17 -20.06
CA VAL A 58 5.33 -11.42 -19.30
C VAL A 58 5.51 -11.64 -17.81
N THR A 59 5.76 -12.88 -17.40
CA THR A 59 6.03 -13.23 -16.00
C THR A 59 7.25 -12.48 -15.46
N LEU A 60 8.36 -12.48 -16.20
CA LEU A 60 9.58 -11.77 -15.81
C LEU A 60 9.35 -10.25 -15.70
N ASN A 61 8.66 -9.66 -16.66
CA ASN A 61 8.31 -8.24 -16.62
C ASN A 61 7.42 -7.88 -15.42
N ARG A 62 6.48 -8.76 -15.03
CA ARG A 62 5.66 -8.57 -13.82
C ARG A 62 6.52 -8.57 -12.55
N VAL A 63 7.48 -9.50 -12.43
CA VAL A 63 8.41 -9.55 -11.29
C VAL A 63 9.24 -8.27 -11.18
N VAL A 64 9.89 -7.85 -12.28
CA VAL A 64 10.71 -6.64 -12.30
C VAL A 64 9.85 -5.40 -12.05
N GLY A 65 8.66 -5.33 -12.64
CA GLY A 65 7.74 -4.20 -12.49
C GLY A 65 7.25 -4.04 -11.05
N VAL A 66 6.87 -5.13 -10.38
CA VAL A 66 6.46 -5.08 -8.96
C VAL A 66 7.61 -4.69 -8.05
N ALA A 67 8.82 -5.21 -8.28
CA ALA A 67 10.00 -4.80 -7.52
C ALA A 67 10.29 -3.29 -7.70
N TYR A 68 10.18 -2.79 -8.93
CA TYR A 68 10.34 -1.37 -9.24
C TYR A 68 9.28 -0.49 -8.57
N ILE A 69 8.00 -0.90 -8.61
CA ILE A 69 6.91 -0.17 -7.96
C ILE A 69 7.17 -0.10 -6.45
N ASN A 70 7.54 -1.22 -5.82
CA ASN A 70 7.80 -1.26 -4.39
C ASN A 70 8.91 -0.27 -3.98
N ILE A 71 10.05 -0.27 -4.68
CA ILE A 71 11.14 0.66 -4.33
C ILE A 71 10.76 2.11 -4.61
N SER A 72 9.97 2.38 -5.66
CA SER A 72 9.48 3.72 -5.97
C SER A 72 8.55 4.25 -4.88
N GLU A 73 7.58 3.44 -4.43
CA GLU A 73 6.67 3.82 -3.35
C GLU A 73 7.38 3.94 -2.01
N MET A 74 8.36 3.07 -1.73
CA MET A 74 9.20 3.21 -0.53
C MET A 74 9.99 4.53 -0.53
N HIS A 75 10.56 4.93 -1.67
CA HIS A 75 11.28 6.19 -1.78
C HIS A 75 10.37 7.38 -1.49
N LYS A 76 9.17 7.43 -2.10
CA LYS A 76 8.18 8.48 -1.84
C LYS A 76 7.77 8.53 -0.37
N ALA A 77 7.47 7.37 0.22
CA ALA A 77 7.08 7.30 1.62
C ALA A 77 8.18 7.79 2.57
N LEU A 78 9.46 7.52 2.24
CA LEU A 78 10.60 8.05 2.99
C LEU A 78 10.73 9.57 2.83
N ASP A 79 10.60 10.10 1.62
CA ASP A 79 10.64 11.55 1.37
C ASP A 79 9.53 12.28 2.15
N ASP A 80 8.31 11.76 2.11
CA ASP A 80 7.18 12.31 2.85
C ASP A 80 7.41 12.23 4.38
N ALA A 81 7.95 11.11 4.86
CA ALA A 81 8.28 10.94 6.28
C ALA A 81 9.37 11.90 6.75
N ILE A 82 10.41 12.14 5.95
CA ILE A 82 11.47 13.10 6.29
C ILE A 82 10.88 14.50 6.49
N ASN A 83 10.00 14.94 5.59
CA ASN A 83 9.34 16.24 5.70
C ASN A 83 8.48 16.34 6.96
N ALA A 84 7.66 15.31 7.24
CA ALA A 84 6.78 15.29 8.42
C ALA A 84 7.56 15.24 9.75
N LEU A 85 8.63 14.44 9.81
CA LEU A 85 9.43 14.27 11.03
C LEU A 85 10.35 15.48 11.28
N THR A 86 10.80 16.17 10.23
CA THR A 86 11.55 17.43 10.36
C THR A 86 10.71 18.51 11.03
N TYR A 87 9.41 18.59 10.70
CA TYR A 87 8.47 19.46 11.41
C TYR A 87 8.43 19.15 12.91
N MET A 88 8.33 17.87 13.29
CA MET A 88 8.35 17.47 14.71
C MET A 88 9.65 17.89 15.41
N SER A 89 10.81 17.68 14.77
CA SER A 89 12.10 18.13 15.32
C SER A 89 12.12 19.65 15.54
N THR A 90 11.52 20.41 14.62
CA THR A 90 11.44 21.87 14.73
C THR A 90 10.51 22.31 15.87
N GLN A 91 9.43 21.57 16.13
CA GLN A 91 8.51 21.88 17.24
C GLN A 91 9.12 21.63 18.63
N TRP A 92 10.11 20.73 18.74
CA TRP A 92 10.78 20.44 20.01
C TRP A 92 11.96 21.36 20.33
N HIS A 93 12.47 22.13 19.36
CA HIS A 93 13.54 23.11 19.51
C HIS A 93 13.00 24.53 19.77
#